data_AF-A0A061H8U1-F1
#
_entry.id   AF-A0A061H8U1-F1
#
_cell.length_a   1.000
_cell.length_b   1.000
_cell.length_c   1.000
_cell.angle_alpha   90.00
_cell.angle_beta   90.00
_cell.angle_gamma   90.00
#
_symmetry.space_group_name_H-M   'P 1'
#
loop_
_entity.id
_entity.type
_entity.pdbx_description
1 polymer ?
#
loop_
_entity_poly.entity_id
_entity_poly.type
_entity_poly.pdbx_seq_one_letter_code
_entity_poly.pdbx_strand_id
1 'polypeptide(L)'
;MRLACTLLGGLAATALAAASPSSAHPSAPLGRPVHLERRQDQQQQPASQAQQEALYQQAMTDPVGAAKVARALPFIAGQFATGDLYKYNVAGDGQLPWNSGVYYQPEATVNGSVDGGWQALPEIPDFQLNRTWTVKDGAIMPFYQTANYDPKQIKRAVLVMPGKPRDCWKYTSMMQNALSVEAANSTSGVTNSSVLILGPCWMNSDDQKAGAVQPNELYWYGSQWQRGELSRGPGSASISTYRVLDGFLDMLFDKDQFPALNRVVLAGHSMGAQMVQRYAMLKKSRPYDANVAYWVGNPGSYAWPSSERTYANSSCADVDTWPYGVGGDTKQLPAYARSDVEANKDAVVATYRSRHVHYSLGLLDNGQGDTSCQAATQGANHLERGCDIVTTLGDMAGGFPSNHTLNLMPNVSHQDYEMMSYNISLYRLFADGLDTQEGYTAAAKGAGSRSTGAGGKGGSSSAAAAARMDVASLQAGLALGAGLAAVAGVLTAL
;
A
#
# COMPACT_ATOMS: atom_id res chain seq x y z
N MET A 1 -41.15 -35.76 -62.22
CA MET A 1 -39.68 -35.59 -62.35
C MET A 1 -39.22 -34.86 -61.10
N ARG A 2 -38.68 -35.54 -60.06
CA ARG A 2 -37.28 -36.03 -59.92
C ARG A 2 -36.31 -34.84 -59.80
N LEU A 3 -35.46 -34.61 -58.79
CA LEU A 3 -34.85 -35.38 -57.67
C LEU A 3 -34.36 -34.31 -56.64
N ALA A 4 -34.55 -34.39 -55.32
CA ALA A 4 -33.73 -35.07 -54.29
C ALA A 4 -32.19 -34.90 -54.41
N CYS A 5 -31.55 -34.23 -53.43
CA CYS A 5 -30.26 -34.65 -52.85
C CYS A 5 -29.92 -33.93 -51.51
N THR A 6 -30.23 -34.63 -50.42
CA THR A 6 -29.41 -35.01 -49.25
C THR A 6 -28.29 -34.12 -48.69
N LEU A 7 -28.34 -33.94 -47.36
CA LEU A 7 -27.27 -33.55 -46.42
C LEU A 7 -26.09 -34.55 -46.37
N LEU A 8 -24.89 -34.04 -46.07
CA LEU A 8 -23.80 -34.57 -45.20
C LEU A 8 -22.65 -33.54 -45.32
N GLY A 9 -22.16 -32.88 -44.27
CA GLY A 9 -21.51 -33.44 -43.08
C GLY A 9 -20.00 -33.20 -43.20
N GLY A 10 -19.48 -32.13 -42.57
CA GLY A 10 -18.05 -31.82 -42.57
C GLY A 10 -17.72 -30.62 -41.70
N LEU A 11 -17.59 -30.84 -40.38
CA LEU A 11 -16.95 -29.91 -39.46
C LEU A 11 -15.47 -29.77 -39.84
N ALA A 12 -15.07 -28.57 -40.25
CA ALA A 12 -13.68 -28.15 -40.21
C ALA A 12 -13.55 -27.05 -39.15
N ALA A 13 -13.01 -27.42 -37.99
CA ALA A 13 -12.62 -26.47 -36.96
C ALA A 13 -11.39 -25.70 -37.45
N THR A 14 -11.60 -24.47 -37.94
CA THR A 14 -10.52 -23.51 -38.15
C THR A 14 -10.25 -22.79 -36.84
N ALA A 15 -9.16 -23.19 -36.18
CA ALA A 15 -8.57 -22.43 -35.10
C ALA A 15 -8.10 -21.06 -35.65
N LEU A 16 -8.85 -20.00 -35.37
CA LEU A 16 -8.33 -18.64 -35.53
C LEU A 16 -7.39 -18.35 -34.35
N ALA A 17 -6.09 -18.45 -34.63
CA ALA A 17 -5.07 -17.79 -33.86
C ALA A 17 -5.36 -16.29 -33.85
N ALA A 18 -5.68 -15.74 -32.66
CA ALA A 18 -5.80 -14.31 -32.46
C ALA A 18 -4.40 -13.69 -32.60
N ALA A 19 -4.13 -13.13 -33.77
CA ALA A 19 -2.96 -12.30 -34.01
C ALA A 19 -3.07 -11.00 -33.20
N SER A 20 -2.04 -10.73 -32.41
CA SER A 20 -1.85 -9.49 -31.66
C SER A 20 -1.92 -8.27 -32.58
N PRO A 21 -2.74 -7.24 -32.31
CA PRO A 21 -2.63 -5.99 -33.03
C PRO A 21 -1.51 -5.15 -32.41
N SER A 22 -0.32 -5.25 -32.98
CA SER A 22 0.71 -4.23 -32.88
C SER A 22 0.23 -2.97 -33.61
N SER A 23 -0.30 -1.99 -32.88
CA SER A 23 -0.44 -0.63 -33.38
C SER A 23 0.57 0.26 -32.66
N ALA A 24 1.72 0.42 -33.30
CA ALA A 24 2.75 1.37 -32.92
C ALA A 24 2.22 2.78 -33.22
N HIS A 25 1.81 3.50 -32.18
CA HIS A 25 1.84 4.97 -32.23
C HIS A 25 3.29 5.43 -32.03
N PRO A 26 3.75 6.47 -32.75
CA PRO A 26 5.10 7.00 -32.59
C PRO A 26 5.19 7.74 -31.26
N SER A 27 5.58 7.02 -30.21
CA SER A 27 5.98 7.63 -28.94
C SER A 27 7.27 8.42 -29.16
N ALA A 28 7.20 9.73 -28.98
CA ALA A 28 8.36 10.58 -28.79
C ALA A 28 9.31 9.98 -27.72
N PRO A 29 10.63 10.13 -27.83
CA PRO A 29 11.57 9.58 -26.87
C PRO A 29 11.46 10.38 -25.56
N LEU A 30 10.57 9.95 -24.66
CA LEU A 30 10.52 10.46 -23.29
C LEU A 30 11.82 10.03 -22.59
N GLY A 31 12.53 11.03 -22.07
CA GLY A 31 13.91 10.96 -21.60
C GLY A 31 14.17 9.81 -20.62
N ARG A 32 14.79 8.75 -21.12
CA ARG A 32 15.48 7.75 -20.30
C ARG A 32 16.71 8.42 -19.68
N PRO A 33 17.01 8.22 -18.38
CA PRO A 33 18.33 8.56 -17.86
C PRO A 33 19.39 7.90 -18.74
N VAL A 34 20.35 8.69 -19.25
CA VAL A 34 21.33 8.27 -20.27
C VAL A 34 22.29 7.17 -19.76
N HIS A 35 22.18 6.84 -18.47
CA HIS A 35 23.07 5.92 -17.73
C HIS A 35 22.41 4.56 -17.45
N LEU A 36 21.09 4.41 -17.66
CA LEU A 36 20.38 3.15 -17.46
C LEU A 36 20.28 2.42 -18.79
N GLU A 37 21.27 1.59 -19.07
CA GLU A 37 21.34 0.80 -20.30
C GLU A 37 20.63 -0.55 -20.15
N ARG A 38 20.02 -1.02 -21.24
CA ARG A 38 19.63 -2.42 -21.41
C ARG A 38 20.89 -3.26 -21.65
N ARG A 39 21.80 -3.36 -20.68
CA ARG A 39 22.93 -4.28 -20.80
C ARG A 39 22.48 -5.69 -20.48
N GLN A 40 22.10 -6.42 -21.53
CA GLN A 40 21.98 -7.87 -21.45
C GLN A 40 23.39 -8.45 -21.38
N ASP A 41 23.76 -9.01 -20.22
CA ASP A 41 24.75 -10.07 -20.22
C ASP A 41 23.97 -11.39 -20.29
N GLN A 42 23.78 -11.91 -21.51
CA GLN A 42 23.00 -13.14 -21.76
C GLN A 42 23.56 -14.40 -21.05
N GLN A 43 24.69 -14.26 -20.36
CA GLN A 43 25.35 -15.33 -19.59
C GLN A 43 24.99 -15.37 -18.11
N GLN A 44 24.32 -14.35 -17.55
CA GLN A 44 23.97 -14.37 -16.12
C GLN A 44 22.74 -15.25 -15.86
N GLN A 45 22.79 -16.06 -14.80
CA GLN A 45 21.64 -16.83 -14.32
C GLN A 45 20.87 -16.02 -13.27
N PRO A 46 19.54 -16.15 -13.19
CA PRO A 46 18.77 -15.56 -12.09
C PRO A 46 19.28 -16.03 -10.73
N ALA A 47 18.99 -15.25 -9.68
CA ALA A 47 19.30 -15.64 -8.31
C ALA A 47 18.66 -17.00 -7.97
N SER A 48 19.47 -17.95 -7.50
CA SER A 48 18.98 -19.25 -7.07
C SER A 48 18.03 -19.14 -5.89
N GLN A 49 17.20 -20.18 -5.68
CA GLN A 49 16.31 -20.25 -4.52
C GLN A 49 17.05 -20.07 -3.18
N ALA A 50 18.24 -20.66 -3.04
CA ALA A 50 19.05 -20.53 -1.83
C ALA A 50 19.53 -19.09 -1.59
N GLN A 51 19.89 -18.36 -2.65
CA GLN A 51 20.27 -16.94 -2.54
C GLN A 51 19.08 -16.07 -2.16
N GLN A 52 17.91 -16.33 -2.75
CA GLN A 52 16.68 -15.61 -2.43
C GLN A 52 16.22 -15.88 -0.98
N GLU A 53 16.29 -17.13 -0.53
CA GLU A 53 15.96 -17.50 0.86
C GLU A 53 16.94 -16.86 1.86
N ALA A 54 18.24 -16.84 1.55
CA ALA A 54 19.22 -16.15 2.39
C ALA A 54 18.91 -14.65 2.53
N LEU A 55 18.46 -14.00 1.45
CA LEU A 55 18.02 -12.61 1.47
C LEU A 55 16.75 -12.41 2.31
N TYR A 56 15.77 -13.32 2.21
CA TYR A 56 14.57 -13.30 3.05
C TYR A 56 14.93 -13.33 4.53
N GLN A 57 15.82 -14.24 4.94
CA GLN A 57 16.28 -14.35 6.32
C GLN A 57 17.09 -13.11 6.75
N GLN A 58 18.00 -12.63 5.90
CA GLN A 58 18.81 -11.44 6.19
C GLN A 58 17.93 -10.20 6.40
N ALA A 59 16.86 -10.02 5.61
CA ALA A 59 16.00 -8.85 5.70
C ALA A 59 15.31 -8.70 7.07
N MET A 60 15.14 -9.79 7.81
CA MET A 60 14.56 -9.78 9.16
C MET A 60 15.48 -9.16 10.21
N THR A 61 16.81 -9.23 10.01
CA THR A 61 17.82 -8.76 10.98
C THR A 61 18.63 -7.58 10.49
N ASP A 62 18.80 -7.46 9.17
CA ASP A 62 19.58 -6.44 8.49
C ASP A 62 18.85 -6.02 7.19
N PRO A 63 17.75 -5.25 7.31
CA PRO A 63 16.96 -4.84 6.15
C PRO A 63 17.76 -3.98 5.16
N VAL A 64 18.67 -3.13 5.64
CA VAL A 64 19.48 -2.26 4.76
C VAL A 64 20.53 -3.07 4.00
N GLY A 65 21.23 -4.00 4.65
CA GLY A 65 22.17 -4.88 3.96
C GLY A 65 21.47 -5.83 2.99
N ALA A 66 20.33 -6.41 3.37
CA ALA A 66 19.54 -7.25 2.48
C ALA A 66 19.07 -6.48 1.23
N ALA A 67 18.60 -5.23 1.39
CA ALA A 67 18.26 -4.37 0.27
C ALA A 67 19.44 -4.12 -0.68
N LYS A 68 20.63 -3.85 -0.14
CA LYS A 68 21.87 -3.64 -0.93
C LYS A 68 22.26 -4.88 -1.74
N VAL A 69 22.07 -6.08 -1.19
CA VAL A 69 22.34 -7.33 -1.91
C VAL A 69 21.24 -7.64 -2.92
N ALA A 70 19.97 -7.46 -2.56
CA ALA A 70 18.82 -7.71 -3.43
C ALA A 70 18.82 -6.81 -4.68
N ARG A 71 19.13 -5.52 -4.56
CA ARG A 71 19.26 -4.61 -5.72
C ARG A 71 20.38 -5.00 -6.68
N ALA A 72 21.38 -5.74 -6.20
CA ALA A 72 22.54 -6.17 -6.97
C ALA A 72 22.34 -7.54 -7.65
N LEU A 73 21.18 -8.18 -7.47
CA LEU A 73 20.89 -9.45 -8.11
C LEU A 73 20.90 -9.34 -9.64
N PRO A 74 21.27 -10.43 -10.34
CA PRO A 74 21.16 -10.51 -11.80
C PRO A 74 19.75 -10.15 -12.28
N PHE A 75 19.67 -9.39 -13.38
CA PHE A 75 18.42 -8.89 -13.97
C PHE A 75 17.63 -7.86 -13.13
N ILE A 76 18.19 -7.39 -12.03
CA ILE A 76 17.65 -6.29 -11.21
C ILE A 76 18.45 -5.00 -11.44
N ALA A 77 19.74 -5.01 -11.11
CA ALA A 77 20.56 -3.79 -11.06
C ALA A 77 20.59 -3.03 -12.41
N GLY A 78 20.04 -1.81 -12.43
CA GLY A 78 20.08 -0.91 -13.59
C GLY A 78 19.38 -1.45 -14.85
N GLN A 79 18.56 -2.49 -14.74
CA GLN A 79 17.92 -3.15 -15.88
C GLN A 79 16.40 -3.04 -15.84
N PHE A 80 15.82 -2.57 -16.94
CA PHE A 80 14.36 -2.52 -17.12
C PHE A 80 13.82 -3.84 -17.69
N ALA A 81 13.03 -4.59 -16.91
CA ALA A 81 12.26 -5.76 -17.36
C ALA A 81 13.02 -6.72 -18.30
N THR A 82 14.12 -7.28 -17.79
CA THR A 82 14.98 -8.25 -18.50
C THR A 82 14.83 -9.67 -17.94
N GLY A 83 15.36 -10.70 -18.61
CA GLY A 83 15.50 -12.05 -18.03
C GLY A 83 14.23 -12.88 -17.81
N ASP A 84 13.03 -12.34 -18.11
CA ASP A 84 11.73 -13.01 -17.94
C ASP A 84 11.54 -13.64 -16.55
N LEU A 85 11.93 -12.92 -15.48
CA LEU A 85 11.98 -13.48 -14.13
C LEU A 85 10.64 -14.03 -13.63
N TYR A 86 9.52 -13.49 -14.09
CA TYR A 86 8.17 -13.97 -13.75
C TYR A 86 7.94 -15.45 -14.06
N LYS A 87 8.68 -16.06 -14.99
CA LYS A 87 8.56 -17.50 -15.31
C LYS A 87 9.05 -18.41 -14.18
N TYR A 88 9.76 -17.85 -13.20
CA TYR A 88 10.22 -18.53 -12.00
C TYR A 88 9.31 -18.29 -10.79
N ASN A 89 8.14 -17.67 -11.00
CA ASN A 89 7.13 -17.57 -9.96
C ASN A 89 6.75 -18.95 -9.44
N VAL A 90 6.53 -19.03 -8.14
CA VAL A 90 6.18 -20.28 -7.47
C VAL A 90 4.76 -20.76 -7.80
N ALA A 91 3.81 -19.86 -8.06
CA ALA A 91 2.40 -20.17 -8.33
C ALA A 91 1.74 -19.34 -9.46
N GLY A 92 2.34 -18.23 -9.90
CA GLY A 92 1.74 -17.32 -10.87
C GLY A 92 0.52 -16.60 -10.29
N ASP A 93 -0.64 -16.77 -10.93
CA ASP A 93 -1.92 -16.19 -10.48
C ASP A 93 -2.69 -17.13 -9.53
N GLY A 94 -2.08 -18.25 -9.14
CA GLY A 94 -2.70 -19.30 -8.33
C GLY A 94 -2.32 -19.26 -6.85
N GLN A 95 -2.84 -20.24 -6.10
CA GLN A 95 -2.50 -20.43 -4.69
C GLN A 95 -1.06 -20.91 -4.51
N LEU A 96 -0.36 -20.38 -3.50
CA LEU A 96 0.99 -20.83 -3.16
C LEU A 96 0.97 -22.33 -2.79
N PRO A 97 1.97 -23.13 -3.16
CA PRO A 97 1.93 -24.58 -2.97
C PRO A 97 1.70 -25.02 -1.52
N TRP A 98 2.30 -24.31 -0.55
CA TRP A 98 2.13 -24.57 0.87
C TRP A 98 0.77 -24.12 1.44
N ASN A 99 -0.01 -23.36 0.67
CA ASN A 99 -1.36 -22.91 1.00
C ASN A 99 -2.45 -23.73 0.27
N SER A 100 -2.08 -24.76 -0.50
CA SER A 100 -3.00 -25.54 -1.35
C SER A 100 -4.12 -26.28 -0.61
N GLY A 101 -3.99 -26.47 0.71
CA GLY A 101 -5.02 -27.07 1.56
C GLY A 101 -6.17 -26.12 1.94
N VAL A 102 -6.09 -24.84 1.58
CA VAL A 102 -7.09 -23.81 1.90
C VAL A 102 -7.82 -23.43 0.63
N TYR A 103 -9.16 -23.38 0.72
CA TYR A 103 -10.01 -23.02 -0.41
C TYR A 103 -9.65 -21.63 -0.95
N TYR A 104 -9.46 -21.55 -2.27
CA TYR A 104 -9.24 -20.30 -2.99
C TYR A 104 -10.53 -19.89 -3.71
N GLN A 105 -11.12 -18.79 -3.29
CA GLN A 105 -12.28 -18.22 -3.94
C GLN A 105 -11.88 -17.55 -5.26
N PRO A 106 -12.48 -17.95 -6.39
CA PRO A 106 -12.20 -17.34 -7.69
C PRO A 106 -12.60 -15.87 -7.77
N GLU A 107 -11.95 -15.14 -8.67
CA GLU A 107 -12.26 -13.75 -8.96
C GLU A 107 -13.61 -13.61 -9.69
N ALA A 108 -14.36 -12.56 -9.35
CA ALA A 108 -15.58 -12.22 -10.08
C ALA A 108 -15.24 -11.56 -11.43
N THR A 109 -15.82 -12.07 -12.51
CA THR A 109 -15.72 -11.46 -13.85
C THR A 109 -16.64 -10.25 -13.96
N VAL A 110 -16.11 -9.14 -14.44
CA VAL A 110 -16.83 -7.87 -14.61
C VAL A 110 -16.60 -7.34 -16.02
N ASN A 111 -17.67 -6.88 -16.66
CA ASN A 111 -17.55 -6.25 -17.98
C ASN A 111 -16.83 -4.90 -17.88
N GLY A 112 -16.10 -4.55 -18.93
CA GLY A 112 -15.30 -3.35 -19.01
C GLY A 112 -13.80 -3.66 -19.10
N SER A 113 -12.98 -2.64 -18.87
CA SER A 113 -11.52 -2.80 -18.88
C SER A 113 -10.83 -1.68 -18.12
N VAL A 114 -9.53 -1.84 -17.88
CA VAL A 114 -8.68 -0.83 -17.23
C VAL A 114 -8.74 0.52 -17.94
N ASP A 115 -8.79 0.51 -19.28
CA ASP A 115 -8.76 1.73 -20.13
C ASP A 115 -10.16 2.21 -20.53
N GLY A 116 -11.14 1.30 -20.64
CA GLY A 116 -12.52 1.62 -21.04
C GLY A 116 -13.47 1.91 -19.86
N GLY A 117 -13.03 1.64 -18.64
CA GLY A 117 -13.84 1.72 -17.43
C GLY A 117 -14.60 0.43 -17.14
N TRP A 118 -14.79 0.13 -15.86
CA TRP A 118 -15.62 -0.98 -15.41
C TRP A 118 -17.10 -0.61 -15.45
N GLN A 119 -17.95 -1.56 -15.84
CA GLN A 119 -19.38 -1.32 -16.03
C GLN A 119 -20.21 -1.52 -14.75
N ALA A 120 -19.67 -2.20 -13.75
CA ALA A 120 -20.35 -2.47 -12.50
C ALA A 120 -19.35 -2.77 -11.36
N LEU A 121 -19.84 -2.75 -10.13
CA LEU A 121 -19.19 -3.40 -8.99
C LEU A 121 -19.98 -4.68 -8.71
N PRO A 122 -19.37 -5.88 -8.80
CA PRO A 122 -20.08 -7.15 -8.68
C PRO A 122 -20.45 -7.48 -7.23
N GLU A 123 -21.40 -8.37 -7.02
CA GLU A 123 -21.51 -9.07 -5.74
C GLU A 123 -20.36 -10.07 -5.61
N ILE A 124 -19.72 -10.14 -4.45
CA ILE A 124 -18.67 -11.13 -4.14
C ILE A 124 -19.01 -11.88 -2.84
N PRO A 125 -18.79 -13.21 -2.77
CA PRO A 125 -19.02 -13.99 -1.56
C PRO A 125 -18.32 -13.41 -0.33
N ASP A 126 -18.96 -13.52 0.83
CA ASP A 126 -18.49 -13.06 2.16
C ASP A 126 -18.39 -11.54 2.34
N PHE A 127 -18.80 -10.73 1.36
CA PHE A 127 -18.81 -9.27 1.47
C PHE A 127 -20.17 -8.67 1.16
N GLN A 128 -20.41 -7.51 1.76
CA GLN A 128 -21.47 -6.59 1.38
C GLN A 128 -20.84 -5.40 0.64
N LEU A 129 -21.39 -5.03 -0.51
CA LEU A 129 -21.06 -3.76 -1.16
C LEU A 129 -21.80 -2.60 -0.47
N ASN A 130 -21.08 -1.84 0.35
CA ASN A 130 -21.63 -0.67 1.03
C ASN A 130 -21.58 0.56 0.10
N ARG A 131 -22.77 1.08 -0.22
CA ARG A 131 -22.96 2.33 -1.00
C ARG A 131 -23.76 3.37 -0.22
N THR A 132 -23.58 3.41 1.10
CA THR A 132 -24.35 4.29 2.00
C THR A 132 -23.47 5.20 2.87
N TRP A 133 -22.20 4.83 3.07
CA TRP A 133 -21.30 5.59 3.91
C TRP A 133 -20.92 6.93 3.27
N THR A 134 -21.33 8.01 3.93
CA THR A 134 -21.08 9.38 3.49
C THR A 134 -19.77 9.88 4.05
N VAL A 135 -18.86 10.35 3.17
CA VAL A 135 -17.60 10.97 3.58
C VAL A 135 -17.82 12.41 4.04
N LYS A 136 -18.53 13.19 3.22
CA LYS A 136 -18.84 14.60 3.48
C LYS A 136 -19.98 15.07 2.57
N ASP A 137 -20.86 15.92 3.08
CA ASP A 137 -21.88 16.64 2.29
C ASP A 137 -22.74 15.71 1.39
N GLY A 138 -23.03 14.49 1.85
CA GLY A 138 -23.81 13.48 1.10
C GLY A 138 -23.04 12.70 0.03
N ALA A 139 -21.75 12.99 -0.19
CA ALA A 139 -20.90 12.24 -1.11
C ALA A 139 -20.52 10.88 -0.51
N ILE A 140 -20.78 9.81 -1.27
CA ILE A 140 -20.62 8.42 -0.83
C ILE A 140 -19.31 7.84 -1.36
N MET A 141 -18.59 7.11 -0.51
CA MET A 141 -17.50 6.25 -0.95
C MET A 141 -18.01 4.79 -1.00
N PRO A 142 -18.11 4.16 -2.17
CA PRO A 142 -18.43 2.74 -2.25
C PRO A 142 -17.25 1.88 -1.78
N PHE A 143 -17.54 0.84 -1.00
CA PHE A 143 -16.53 -0.14 -0.54
C PHE A 143 -17.15 -1.49 -0.24
N TYR A 144 -16.38 -2.56 -0.45
CA TYR A 144 -16.72 -3.88 0.08
C TYR A 144 -16.37 -3.94 1.56
N GLN A 145 -17.23 -4.56 2.36
CA GLN A 145 -16.99 -4.83 3.77
C GLN A 145 -17.33 -6.28 4.08
N THR A 146 -16.56 -6.95 4.94
CA THR A 146 -16.89 -8.30 5.40
C THR A 146 -18.37 -8.35 5.81
N ALA A 147 -19.11 -9.36 5.36
CA ALA A 147 -20.52 -9.53 5.69
C ALA A 147 -20.68 -10.19 7.07
N ASN A 148 -21.79 -9.91 7.75
CA ASN A 148 -22.20 -10.60 8.99
C ASN A 148 -21.16 -10.62 10.13
N TYR A 149 -20.26 -9.63 10.20
CA TYR A 149 -19.28 -9.54 11.29
C TYR A 149 -19.91 -9.06 12.60
N ASP A 150 -19.30 -9.46 13.73
CA ASP A 150 -19.58 -8.90 15.05
C ASP A 150 -18.52 -7.83 15.38
N PRO A 151 -18.88 -6.53 15.40
CA PRO A 151 -17.94 -5.45 15.70
C PRO A 151 -17.16 -5.63 17.01
N LYS A 152 -17.73 -6.35 17.99
CA LYS A 152 -17.10 -6.58 19.30
C LYS A 152 -15.99 -7.62 19.26
N GLN A 153 -15.92 -8.44 18.22
CA GLN A 153 -14.89 -9.46 18.04
C GLN A 153 -13.73 -8.98 17.16
N ILE A 154 -13.92 -7.88 16.43
CA ILE A 154 -12.91 -7.33 15.52
C ILE A 154 -11.73 -6.79 16.33
N LYS A 155 -10.58 -7.47 16.21
CA LYS A 155 -9.28 -7.06 16.78
C LYS A 155 -8.40 -6.37 15.74
N ARG A 156 -8.58 -6.70 14.46
CA ARG A 156 -7.82 -6.17 13.33
C ARG A 156 -8.77 -5.69 12.24
N ALA A 157 -8.46 -4.58 11.60
CA ALA A 157 -9.05 -4.23 10.31
C ALA A 157 -7.98 -4.12 9.22
N VAL A 158 -8.29 -4.59 8.02
CA VAL A 158 -7.45 -4.46 6.83
C VAL A 158 -8.18 -3.64 5.78
N LEU A 159 -7.66 -2.47 5.45
CA LEU A 159 -8.14 -1.58 4.41
C LEU A 159 -7.33 -1.84 3.13
N VAL A 160 -7.97 -2.39 2.10
CA VAL A 160 -7.31 -2.93 0.91
C VAL A 160 -7.42 -1.96 -0.28
N MET A 161 -6.29 -1.60 -0.85
CA MET A 161 -6.17 -0.70 -2.00
C MET A 161 -5.88 -1.52 -3.27
N PRO A 162 -6.69 -1.37 -4.34
CA PRO A 162 -6.51 -2.07 -5.60
C PRO A 162 -5.29 -1.58 -6.38
N GLY A 163 -4.86 -2.39 -7.34
CA GLY A 163 -3.81 -2.03 -8.30
C GLY A 163 -4.29 -1.02 -9.36
N LYS A 164 -3.46 -0.85 -10.41
CA LYS A 164 -3.80 0.00 -11.56
C LYS A 164 -5.18 -0.30 -12.17
N PRO A 165 -5.63 -1.57 -12.26
CA PRO A 165 -6.94 -1.89 -12.81
C PRO A 165 -8.11 -1.28 -12.05
N ARG A 166 -7.98 -0.88 -10.77
CA ARG A 166 -9.08 -0.39 -9.92
C ARG A 166 -10.14 -1.44 -9.59
N ASP A 167 -9.77 -2.70 -9.71
CA ASP A 167 -10.57 -3.89 -9.41
C ASP A 167 -10.66 -4.16 -7.89
N CYS A 168 -11.28 -3.23 -7.15
CA CYS A 168 -11.44 -3.32 -5.69
C CYS A 168 -12.05 -4.65 -5.23
N TRP A 169 -12.99 -5.23 -6.00
CA TRP A 169 -13.60 -6.52 -5.67
C TRP A 169 -12.59 -7.67 -5.70
N LYS A 170 -11.71 -7.70 -6.72
CA LYS A 170 -10.65 -8.71 -6.86
C LYS A 170 -9.71 -8.65 -5.66
N TYR A 171 -9.19 -7.47 -5.34
CA TYR A 171 -8.26 -7.26 -4.23
C TYR A 171 -8.90 -7.61 -2.88
N THR A 172 -10.19 -7.34 -2.71
CA THR A 172 -10.94 -7.70 -1.51
C THR A 172 -11.06 -9.22 -1.37
N SER A 173 -11.46 -9.93 -2.44
CA SER A 173 -11.52 -11.40 -2.45
C SER A 173 -10.15 -12.04 -2.21
N MET A 174 -9.09 -11.48 -2.79
CA MET A 174 -7.71 -11.95 -2.55
C MET A 174 -7.30 -11.78 -1.09
N MET A 175 -7.67 -10.67 -0.44
CA MET A 175 -7.40 -10.47 0.97
C MET A 175 -8.18 -11.47 1.85
N GLN A 176 -9.41 -11.82 1.46
CA GLN A 176 -10.19 -12.86 2.15
C GLN A 176 -9.55 -14.25 1.98
N ASN A 177 -9.07 -14.58 0.77
CA ASN A 177 -8.33 -15.81 0.52
C ASN A 177 -7.06 -15.87 1.38
N ALA A 178 -6.31 -14.78 1.48
CA ALA A 178 -5.13 -14.68 2.33
C ALA A 178 -5.47 -14.83 3.83
N LEU A 179 -6.54 -14.15 4.30
CA LEU A 179 -7.02 -14.29 5.68
C LEU A 179 -7.40 -15.74 6.00
N SER A 180 -8.03 -16.43 5.04
CA SER A 180 -8.44 -17.84 5.21
C SER A 180 -7.22 -18.77 5.39
N VAL A 181 -6.09 -18.45 4.75
CA VAL A 181 -4.83 -19.17 4.96
C VAL A 181 -4.31 -18.94 6.37
N GLU A 182 -4.24 -17.68 6.82
CA GLU A 182 -3.73 -17.38 8.16
C GLU A 182 -4.63 -17.92 9.28
N ALA A 183 -5.95 -17.92 9.08
CA ALA A 183 -6.92 -18.48 10.01
C ALA A 183 -6.85 -20.02 10.07
N ALA A 184 -6.34 -20.69 9.02
CA ALA A 184 -6.08 -22.13 9.06
C ALA A 184 -4.81 -22.47 9.88
N ASN A 185 -3.93 -21.50 10.11
CA ASN A 185 -2.78 -21.66 11.00
C ASN A 185 -3.22 -21.53 12.47
N SER A 186 -3.49 -22.67 13.13
CA SER A 186 -3.94 -22.71 14.54
C SER A 186 -3.01 -22.01 15.55
N THR A 187 -1.77 -21.70 15.18
CA THR A 187 -0.81 -21.01 16.06
C THR A 187 -0.84 -19.48 15.96
N SER A 188 -1.51 -18.91 14.95
CA SER A 188 -1.55 -17.45 14.72
C SER A 188 -2.45 -16.71 15.71
N GLY A 189 -3.46 -17.39 16.28
CA GLY A 189 -4.54 -16.77 17.04
C GLY A 189 -5.52 -15.95 16.21
N VAL A 190 -5.28 -15.83 14.89
CA VAL A 190 -6.17 -15.15 13.94
C VAL A 190 -7.36 -16.05 13.63
N THR A 191 -8.55 -15.47 13.66
CA THR A 191 -9.77 -16.11 13.15
C THR A 191 -10.43 -15.23 12.11
N ASN A 192 -11.23 -15.82 11.21
CA ASN A 192 -12.06 -15.04 10.27
C ASN A 192 -12.97 -14.02 10.98
N SER A 193 -13.43 -14.31 12.21
CA SER A 193 -14.27 -13.39 12.98
C SER A 193 -13.50 -12.28 13.69
N SER A 194 -12.17 -12.37 13.79
CA SER A 194 -11.33 -11.39 14.46
C SER A 194 -10.83 -10.27 13.54
N VAL A 195 -11.02 -10.42 12.22
CA VAL A 195 -10.51 -9.50 11.20
C VAL A 195 -11.67 -8.94 10.37
N LEU A 196 -11.72 -7.62 10.26
CA LEU A 196 -12.61 -6.91 9.34
C LEU A 196 -11.83 -6.52 8.08
N ILE A 197 -12.29 -6.93 6.90
CA ILE A 197 -11.70 -6.51 5.62
C ILE A 197 -12.61 -5.45 5.00
N LEU A 198 -12.01 -4.32 4.62
CA LEU A 198 -12.66 -3.23 3.90
C LEU A 198 -11.91 -2.98 2.58
N GLY A 199 -12.61 -2.98 1.45
CA GLY A 199 -12.06 -2.73 0.12
C GLY A 199 -12.69 -1.52 -0.56
N PRO A 200 -12.16 -0.30 -0.37
CA PRO A 200 -12.70 0.89 -1.01
C PRO A 200 -12.50 0.89 -2.52
N CYS A 201 -13.54 1.30 -3.25
CA CYS A 201 -13.54 1.31 -4.71
C CYS A 201 -13.15 2.68 -5.27
N TRP A 202 -11.86 2.84 -5.58
CA TRP A 202 -11.26 4.07 -6.13
C TRP A 202 -11.52 4.22 -7.64
N MET A 203 -12.80 4.33 -8.00
CA MET A 203 -13.26 4.46 -9.38
C MET A 203 -12.84 5.79 -9.99
N ASN A 204 -12.66 5.80 -11.32
CA ASN A 204 -12.30 6.98 -12.07
C ASN A 204 -13.43 7.44 -13.02
N SER A 205 -13.17 8.49 -13.79
CA SER A 205 -14.13 9.07 -14.74
C SER A 205 -14.51 8.12 -15.88
N ASP A 206 -13.69 7.13 -16.21
CA ASP A 206 -13.99 6.13 -17.22
C ASP A 206 -14.93 5.06 -16.64
N ASP A 207 -14.69 4.63 -15.41
CA ASP A 207 -15.61 3.74 -14.67
C ASP A 207 -16.98 4.40 -14.46
N GLN A 208 -17.00 5.72 -14.21
CA GLN A 208 -18.23 6.50 -14.10
C GLN A 208 -19.01 6.54 -15.43
N LYS A 209 -18.33 6.75 -16.56
CA LYS A 209 -18.97 6.72 -17.88
C LYS A 209 -19.44 5.32 -18.27
N ALA A 210 -18.70 4.28 -17.87
CA ALA A 210 -18.99 2.89 -18.16
C ALA A 210 -20.15 2.32 -17.31
N GLY A 211 -20.42 2.91 -16.14
CA GLY A 211 -21.62 2.62 -15.34
C GLY A 211 -21.38 2.10 -13.92
N ALA A 212 -20.12 1.93 -13.48
CA ALA A 212 -19.83 1.39 -12.14
C ALA A 212 -20.15 2.36 -10.99
N VAL A 213 -20.15 3.68 -11.26
CA VAL A 213 -20.31 4.75 -10.27
C VAL A 213 -21.75 5.29 -10.27
N GLN A 214 -22.40 5.28 -9.11
CA GLN A 214 -23.76 5.84 -8.92
C GLN A 214 -23.75 7.37 -8.78
N PRO A 215 -24.90 8.06 -8.99
CA PRO A 215 -24.95 9.53 -9.06
C PRO A 215 -24.40 10.30 -7.85
N ASN A 216 -24.39 9.69 -6.66
CA ASN A 216 -23.92 10.27 -5.40
C ASN A 216 -22.56 9.71 -4.93
N GLU A 217 -21.86 8.96 -5.77
CA GLU A 217 -20.60 8.32 -5.41
C GLU A 217 -19.37 9.12 -5.86
N LEU A 218 -18.31 9.03 -5.06
CA LEU A 218 -17.02 9.61 -5.33
C LEU A 218 -16.31 8.87 -6.47
N TYR A 219 -15.69 9.65 -7.35
CA TYR A 219 -14.78 9.14 -8.38
C TYR A 219 -13.69 10.18 -8.67
N TRP A 220 -12.59 9.75 -9.28
CA TRP A 220 -11.42 10.59 -9.57
C TRP A 220 -11.10 10.66 -11.06
N TYR A 221 -10.08 11.42 -11.43
CA TYR A 221 -9.56 11.44 -12.80
C TYR A 221 -8.35 10.50 -12.94
N GLY A 222 -8.37 9.59 -13.91
CA GLY A 222 -7.26 8.67 -14.16
C GLY A 222 -6.76 7.98 -12.89
N SER A 223 -5.44 8.05 -12.64
CA SER A 223 -4.79 7.55 -11.42
C SER A 223 -4.60 8.63 -10.34
N GLN A 224 -5.35 9.72 -10.35
CA GLN A 224 -5.21 10.78 -9.34
C GLN A 224 -5.62 10.33 -7.94
N TRP A 225 -6.47 9.30 -7.84
CA TRP A 225 -6.88 8.72 -6.56
C TRP A 225 -5.69 8.28 -5.69
N GLN A 226 -4.64 7.70 -6.25
CA GLN A 226 -3.50 7.26 -5.43
C GLN A 226 -2.65 8.42 -4.87
N ARG A 227 -2.77 9.63 -5.45
CA ARG A 227 -1.92 10.79 -5.14
C ARG A 227 -2.54 11.75 -4.12
N GLY A 228 -3.70 11.43 -3.55
CA GLY A 228 -4.38 12.30 -2.59
C GLY A 228 -5.15 13.46 -3.24
N GLU A 229 -5.38 13.39 -4.54
CA GLU A 229 -6.07 14.44 -5.29
C GLU A 229 -7.57 14.51 -4.99
N LEU A 230 -8.18 15.61 -5.43
CA LEU A 230 -9.59 15.89 -5.24
C LEU A 230 -10.47 15.03 -6.17
N SER A 231 -11.59 14.54 -5.64
CA SER A 231 -12.65 13.88 -6.40
C SER A 231 -13.20 14.77 -7.51
N ARG A 232 -13.80 14.15 -8.53
CA ARG A 232 -14.50 14.79 -9.66
C ARG A 232 -16.01 14.86 -9.48
N GLY A 233 -16.55 14.10 -8.54
CA GLY A 233 -17.95 14.13 -8.18
C GLY A 233 -18.18 13.34 -6.89
N PRO A 234 -19.43 13.21 -6.43
CA PRO A 234 -20.64 13.65 -7.12
C PRO A 234 -20.81 15.18 -7.14
N GLY A 235 -21.44 15.73 -8.18
CA GLY A 235 -21.70 17.17 -8.29
C GLY A 235 -20.43 18.03 -8.14
N SER A 236 -20.45 18.97 -7.18
CA SER A 236 -19.30 19.83 -6.84
C SER A 236 -18.39 19.25 -5.75
N ALA A 237 -18.59 18.00 -5.34
CA ALA A 237 -17.79 17.37 -4.29
C ALA A 237 -16.31 17.34 -4.70
N SER A 238 -15.49 17.94 -3.83
CA SER A 238 -14.06 18.08 -4.01
C SER A 238 -13.35 17.58 -2.75
N ILE A 239 -13.22 16.26 -2.66
CA ILE A 239 -12.73 15.56 -1.48
C ILE A 239 -11.41 14.88 -1.84
N SER A 240 -10.36 15.18 -1.08
CA SER A 240 -9.08 14.48 -1.21
C SER A 240 -9.24 13.01 -0.86
N THR A 241 -8.65 12.12 -1.64
CA THR A 241 -8.57 10.68 -1.31
C THR A 241 -8.04 10.43 0.11
N TYR A 242 -7.08 11.22 0.57
CA TYR A 242 -6.50 11.07 1.90
C TYR A 242 -7.46 11.49 3.02
N ARG A 243 -8.40 12.40 2.73
CA ARG A 243 -9.50 12.72 3.65
C ARG A 243 -10.52 11.58 3.76
N VAL A 244 -10.73 10.82 2.68
CA VAL A 244 -11.56 9.61 2.68
C VAL A 244 -10.89 8.53 3.54
N LEU A 245 -9.58 8.32 3.37
CA LEU A 245 -8.82 7.38 4.22
C LEU A 245 -8.84 7.77 5.70
N ASP A 246 -8.69 9.06 6.02
CA ASP A 246 -8.87 9.54 7.40
C ASP A 246 -10.25 9.17 7.96
N GLY A 247 -11.31 9.28 7.14
CA GLY A 247 -12.66 8.90 7.55
C GLY A 247 -12.83 7.40 7.84
N PHE A 248 -12.19 6.53 7.06
CA PHE A 248 -12.17 5.09 7.37
C PHE A 248 -11.43 4.82 8.68
N LEU A 249 -10.29 5.46 8.92
CA LEU A 249 -9.55 5.29 10.17
C LEU A 249 -10.33 5.84 11.37
N ASP A 250 -10.92 7.02 11.25
CA ASP A 250 -11.76 7.62 12.29
C ASP A 250 -12.95 6.70 12.64
N MET A 251 -13.56 6.03 11.65
CA MET A 251 -14.64 5.06 11.86
C MET A 251 -14.15 3.77 12.53
N LEU A 252 -13.04 3.21 12.06
CA LEU A 252 -12.49 1.98 12.61
C LEU A 252 -12.03 2.15 14.07
N PHE A 253 -11.39 3.27 14.40
CA PHE A 253 -10.94 3.54 15.76
C PHE A 253 -12.02 4.09 16.70
N ASP A 254 -13.28 4.17 16.27
CA ASP A 254 -14.39 4.46 17.17
C ASP A 254 -14.64 3.27 18.10
N LYS A 255 -14.20 3.38 19.35
CA LYS A 255 -14.30 2.31 20.36
C LYS A 255 -15.73 2.01 20.79
N ASP A 256 -16.70 2.88 20.51
CA ASP A 256 -18.11 2.56 20.72
C ASP A 256 -18.60 1.55 19.67
N GLN A 257 -18.01 1.58 18.46
CA GLN A 257 -18.32 0.65 17.38
C GLN A 257 -17.43 -0.59 17.42
N PHE A 258 -16.11 -0.43 17.56
CA PHE A 258 -15.11 -1.50 17.54
C PHE A 258 -14.31 -1.54 18.85
N PRO A 259 -14.91 -2.00 19.96
CA PRO A 259 -14.26 -1.93 21.27
C PRO A 259 -12.97 -2.77 21.36
N ALA A 260 -12.90 -3.89 20.64
CA ALA A 260 -11.77 -4.81 20.66
C ALA A 260 -10.67 -4.47 19.63
N LEU A 261 -10.86 -3.47 18.76
CA LEU A 261 -9.91 -3.19 17.67
C LEU A 261 -8.58 -2.68 18.24
N ASN A 262 -7.51 -3.41 17.93
CA ASN A 262 -6.15 -3.08 18.34
C ASN A 262 -5.35 -2.42 17.22
N ARG A 263 -5.55 -2.84 15.96
CA ARG A 263 -4.71 -2.37 14.84
C ARG A 263 -5.46 -2.31 13.51
N VAL A 264 -5.13 -1.29 12.70
CA VAL A 264 -5.58 -1.19 11.29
C VAL A 264 -4.37 -1.30 10.37
N VAL A 265 -4.46 -2.14 9.33
CA VAL A 265 -3.47 -2.22 8.26
C VAL A 265 -4.04 -1.63 7.00
N LEU A 266 -3.37 -0.61 6.43
CA LEU A 266 -3.62 -0.20 5.05
C LEU A 266 -2.70 -1.02 4.16
N ALA A 267 -3.29 -1.84 3.28
CA ALA A 267 -2.57 -2.75 2.42
C ALA A 267 -2.82 -2.42 0.95
N GLY A 268 -1.76 -2.40 0.15
CA GLY A 268 -1.90 -2.26 -1.30
C GLY A 268 -0.74 -2.91 -2.02
N HIS A 269 -1.01 -3.42 -3.21
CA HIS A 269 0.00 -3.93 -4.15
C HIS A 269 0.06 -3.04 -5.40
N SER A 270 1.22 -2.94 -6.04
CA SER A 270 1.42 -2.16 -7.26
C SER A 270 0.99 -0.68 -7.10
N MET A 271 0.04 -0.19 -7.88
CA MET A 271 -0.49 1.18 -7.75
C MET A 271 -1.18 1.43 -6.39
N GLY A 272 -1.82 0.43 -5.80
CA GLY A 272 -2.40 0.52 -4.46
C GLY A 272 -1.33 0.72 -3.40
N ALA A 273 -0.16 0.08 -3.57
CA ALA A 273 0.98 0.27 -2.69
C ALA A 273 1.57 1.69 -2.79
N GLN A 274 1.55 2.28 -3.99
CA GLN A 274 1.90 3.69 -4.16
C GLN A 274 0.98 4.59 -3.33
N MET A 275 -0.34 4.34 -3.37
CA MET A 275 -1.30 5.08 -2.56
C MET A 275 -1.04 4.94 -1.06
N VAL A 276 -0.84 3.71 -0.60
CA VAL A 276 -0.60 3.40 0.81
C VAL A 276 0.67 4.11 1.31
N GLN A 277 1.78 4.02 0.56
CA GLN A 277 3.03 4.67 0.96
C GLN A 277 2.95 6.20 0.89
N ARG A 278 2.28 6.75 -0.12
CA ARG A 278 2.08 8.21 -0.27
C ARG A 278 1.17 8.79 0.81
N TYR A 279 0.12 8.06 1.19
CA TYR A 279 -0.70 8.41 2.34
C TYR A 279 0.09 8.28 3.63
N ALA A 280 0.93 7.25 3.80
CA ALA A 280 1.83 7.16 4.94
C ALA A 280 2.80 8.37 5.02
N MET A 281 3.27 8.89 3.87
CA MET A 281 4.11 10.10 3.83
C MET A 281 3.36 11.36 4.29
N LEU A 282 2.13 11.58 3.80
CA LEU A 282 1.43 12.86 3.98
C LEU A 282 0.33 12.88 5.05
N LYS A 283 -0.11 11.73 5.57
CA LYS A 283 -1.23 11.67 6.52
C LYS A 283 -0.97 12.58 7.73
N LYS A 284 -2.01 13.22 8.22
CA LYS A 284 -1.92 14.05 9.43
C LYS A 284 -1.93 13.18 10.68
N SER A 285 -1.17 13.61 11.70
CA SER A 285 -1.05 12.88 12.97
C SER A 285 -2.40 12.78 13.69
N ARG A 286 -2.70 11.59 14.23
CA ARG A 286 -3.89 11.30 15.05
C ARG A 286 -3.49 10.49 16.29
N PRO A 287 -4.30 10.51 17.37
CA PRO A 287 -3.97 9.79 18.60
C PRO A 287 -3.85 8.26 18.43
N TYR A 288 -4.48 7.68 17.40
CA TYR A 288 -4.46 6.23 17.14
C TYR A 288 -3.28 5.78 16.26
N ASP A 289 -2.37 6.67 15.86
CA ASP A 289 -1.39 6.38 14.79
C ASP A 289 -0.39 5.27 15.10
N ALA A 290 -0.05 5.05 16.38
CA ALA A 290 0.77 3.91 16.80
C ALA A 290 0.11 2.54 16.52
N ASN A 291 -1.19 2.55 16.23
CA ASN A 291 -1.99 1.37 15.91
C ASN A 291 -2.33 1.29 14.41
N VAL A 292 -1.65 2.07 13.56
CA VAL A 292 -1.80 2.01 12.10
C VAL A 292 -0.52 1.47 11.48
N ALA A 293 -0.67 0.42 10.67
CA ALA A 293 0.43 -0.15 9.88
C ALA A 293 0.14 -0.04 8.38
N TYR A 294 1.21 0.01 7.59
CA TYR A 294 1.16 0.19 6.13
C TYR A 294 1.88 -0.98 5.47
N TRP A 295 1.15 -1.86 4.80
CA TRP A 295 1.73 -2.93 3.97
C TRP A 295 1.85 -2.44 2.53
N VAL A 296 3.10 -2.35 2.04
CA VAL A 296 3.48 -1.69 0.79
C VAL A 296 4.08 -2.73 -0.16
N GLY A 297 3.23 -3.34 -1.00
CA GLY A 297 3.61 -4.43 -1.91
C GLY A 297 4.03 -3.96 -3.30
N ASN A 298 5.28 -4.17 -3.71
CA ASN A 298 5.79 -3.86 -5.07
C ASN A 298 5.32 -2.51 -5.70
N PRO A 299 5.46 -1.34 -5.05
CA PRO A 299 5.11 -0.06 -5.66
C PRO A 299 5.79 0.22 -7.00
N GLY A 300 4.99 0.75 -7.93
CA GLY A 300 5.48 1.31 -9.19
C GLY A 300 6.37 2.53 -9.02
N SER A 301 6.19 3.33 -7.97
CA SER A 301 7.03 4.48 -7.61
C SER A 301 6.70 4.90 -6.18
N TYR A 302 7.59 5.66 -5.55
CA TYR A 302 7.47 6.09 -4.16
C TYR A 302 7.38 7.61 -4.04
N ALA A 303 6.76 8.13 -2.98
CA ALA A 303 7.07 9.47 -2.51
C ALA A 303 8.41 9.41 -1.77
N TRP A 304 9.44 10.03 -2.34
CA TRP A 304 10.80 9.96 -1.81
C TRP A 304 10.94 10.84 -0.55
N PRO A 305 11.57 10.35 0.53
CA PRO A 305 11.74 11.09 1.78
C PRO A 305 12.86 12.14 1.75
N SER A 306 13.64 12.20 0.67
CA SER A 306 14.78 13.09 0.50
C SER A 306 14.70 13.79 -0.86
N SER A 307 15.40 14.91 -1.04
CA SER A 307 15.63 15.52 -2.36
C SER A 307 16.71 14.79 -3.17
N GLU A 308 17.59 14.05 -2.50
CA GLU A 308 18.62 13.24 -3.15
C GLU A 308 17.98 12.00 -3.79
N ARG A 309 18.47 11.62 -4.98
CA ARG A 309 17.98 10.46 -5.73
C ARG A 309 19.12 9.47 -5.93
N THR A 310 18.81 8.18 -5.81
CA THR A 310 19.79 7.11 -6.03
C THR A 310 20.41 7.20 -7.43
N TYR A 311 19.58 7.53 -8.43
CA TYR A 311 20.00 7.68 -9.81
C TYR A 311 19.72 9.11 -10.27
N ALA A 312 20.67 10.01 -10.00
CA ALA A 312 20.60 11.39 -10.46
C ALA A 312 20.48 11.44 -11.99
N ASN A 313 19.55 12.26 -12.49
CA ASN A 313 19.35 12.50 -13.91
C ASN A 313 19.16 14.00 -14.14
N SER A 314 20.21 14.69 -14.60
CA SER A 314 20.19 16.14 -14.82
C SER A 314 19.21 16.59 -15.91
N SER A 315 18.76 15.69 -16.78
CA SER A 315 17.75 15.97 -17.80
C SER A 315 16.31 15.80 -17.30
N CYS A 316 16.11 15.21 -16.12
CA CYS A 316 14.80 15.12 -15.49
C CYS A 316 14.63 16.30 -14.54
N ALA A 317 13.89 17.32 -14.97
CA ALA A 317 13.48 18.41 -14.10
C ALA A 317 12.46 17.92 -13.06
N ASP A 318 12.35 18.64 -11.94
CA ASP A 318 11.28 18.48 -10.96
C ASP A 318 11.15 17.06 -10.37
N VAL A 319 12.29 16.37 -10.18
CA VAL A 319 12.34 15.01 -9.60
C VAL A 319 11.72 14.90 -8.22
N ASP A 320 11.66 16.01 -7.48
CA ASP A 320 11.13 16.10 -6.12
C ASP A 320 9.69 16.63 -6.03
N THR A 321 9.07 16.89 -7.19
CA THR A 321 7.67 17.28 -7.27
C THR A 321 6.75 16.10 -6.97
N TRP A 322 5.67 16.36 -6.24
CA TRP A 322 4.66 15.36 -5.92
C TRP A 322 4.13 14.69 -7.21
N PRO A 323 4.02 13.35 -7.27
CA PRO A 323 4.02 12.42 -6.15
C PRO A 323 5.32 11.61 -5.97
N TYR A 324 6.44 12.12 -6.51
CA TYR A 324 7.74 11.45 -6.47
C TYR A 324 8.64 11.93 -5.34
N GLY A 325 8.25 13.00 -4.67
CA GLY A 325 8.93 13.61 -3.53
C GLY A 325 8.03 14.64 -2.85
N VAL A 326 8.56 15.26 -1.80
CA VAL A 326 7.83 16.25 -0.99
C VAL A 326 8.53 17.61 -0.92
N GLY A 327 9.62 17.83 -1.66
CA GLY A 327 10.39 19.09 -1.66
C GLY A 327 10.37 19.87 -2.97
N GLY A 328 9.66 19.42 -4.01
CA GLY A 328 9.44 20.17 -5.25
C GLY A 328 8.38 21.27 -5.14
N ASP A 329 7.75 21.64 -6.27
CA ASP A 329 6.70 22.67 -6.28
C ASP A 329 5.51 22.27 -5.40
N THR A 330 5.33 22.97 -4.28
CA THR A 330 4.29 22.67 -3.29
C THR A 330 2.88 22.85 -3.85
N LYS A 331 2.70 23.58 -4.95
CA LYS A 331 1.40 23.69 -5.64
C LYS A 331 0.93 22.36 -6.22
N GLN A 332 1.85 21.43 -6.49
CA GLN A 332 1.55 20.08 -6.95
C GLN A 332 1.23 19.11 -5.82
N LEU A 333 1.51 19.48 -4.56
CA LEU A 333 1.06 18.69 -3.41
C LEU A 333 -0.46 18.73 -3.30
N PRO A 334 -1.10 17.65 -2.82
CA PRO A 334 -2.53 17.66 -2.57
C PRO A 334 -2.85 18.72 -1.51
N ALA A 335 -3.94 19.45 -1.73
CA ALA A 335 -4.40 20.49 -0.80
C ALA A 335 -4.52 19.98 0.66
N TYR A 336 -4.72 18.67 0.82
CA TYR A 336 -4.72 17.95 2.09
C TYR A 336 -3.52 18.25 3.00
N ALA A 337 -2.28 18.19 2.48
CA ALA A 337 -1.06 18.30 3.29
C ALA A 337 -0.12 19.44 2.86
N ARG A 338 -0.50 20.22 1.84
CA ARG A 338 0.32 21.31 1.32
C ARG A 338 0.81 22.27 2.40
N SER A 339 -0.09 22.74 3.27
CA SER A 339 0.25 23.66 4.36
C SER A 339 1.27 23.08 5.34
N ASP A 340 1.19 21.77 5.59
CA ASP A 340 2.02 21.10 6.58
C ASP A 340 3.45 20.92 6.03
N VAL A 341 3.57 20.60 4.74
CA VAL A 341 4.86 20.52 4.03
C VAL A 341 5.50 21.90 3.86
N GLU A 342 4.72 22.92 3.50
CA GLU A 342 5.19 24.32 3.41
C GLU A 342 5.67 24.84 4.77
N ALA A 343 5.00 24.45 5.85
CA ALA A 343 5.41 24.83 7.20
C ALA A 343 6.70 24.11 7.62
N ASN A 344 6.76 22.78 7.45
CA ASN A 344 7.95 22.00 7.82
C ASN A 344 7.97 20.61 7.14
N LYS A 345 8.56 20.54 5.95
CA LYS A 345 8.79 19.28 5.22
C LYS A 345 9.51 18.21 6.06
N ASP A 346 10.53 18.60 6.81
CA ASP A 346 11.34 17.65 7.58
C ASP A 346 10.53 17.03 8.73
N ALA A 347 9.60 17.78 9.33
CA ALA A 347 8.65 17.24 10.31
C ALA A 347 7.66 16.24 9.68
N VAL A 348 7.22 16.47 8.43
CA VAL A 348 6.39 15.51 7.69
C VAL A 348 7.17 14.22 7.45
N VAL A 349 8.42 14.31 6.99
CA VAL A 349 9.31 13.14 6.78
C VAL A 349 9.63 12.43 8.10
N ALA A 350 9.87 13.16 9.19
CA ALA A 350 10.07 12.58 10.51
C ALA A 350 8.83 11.81 11.00
N THR A 351 7.64 12.37 10.75
CA THR A 351 6.36 11.70 11.08
C THR A 351 6.13 10.46 10.22
N TYR A 352 6.57 10.44 8.96
CA TYR A 352 6.56 9.22 8.15
C TYR A 352 7.48 8.14 8.74
N ARG A 353 8.69 8.53 9.15
CA ARG A 353 9.68 7.63 9.76
C ARG A 353 9.22 7.08 11.11
N SER A 354 8.30 7.75 11.81
CA SER A 354 7.74 7.25 13.08
C SER A 354 6.55 6.28 12.93
N ARG A 355 6.19 5.85 11.73
CA ARG A 355 5.07 4.94 11.48
C ARG A 355 5.50 3.50 11.23
N HIS A 356 4.57 2.56 11.39
CA HIS A 356 4.81 1.15 11.04
C HIS A 356 4.67 0.93 9.52
N VAL A 357 5.79 0.89 8.78
CA VAL A 357 5.79 0.71 7.32
C VAL A 357 6.51 -0.58 6.94
N HIS A 358 5.78 -1.49 6.30
CA HIS A 358 6.27 -2.79 5.86
C HIS A 358 6.45 -2.79 4.35
N TYR A 359 7.70 -2.66 3.89
CA TYR A 359 8.05 -2.79 2.48
C TYR A 359 8.09 -4.26 2.11
N SER A 360 7.16 -4.70 1.27
CA SER A 360 7.00 -6.10 0.89
C SER A 360 7.32 -6.22 -0.60
N LEU A 361 8.44 -6.88 -0.93
CA LEU A 361 9.01 -6.88 -2.29
C LEU A 361 9.25 -8.30 -2.81
N GLY A 362 8.75 -8.60 -4.00
CA GLY A 362 9.05 -9.85 -4.71
C GLY A 362 10.48 -9.83 -5.25
N LEU A 363 11.27 -10.87 -4.96
CA LEU A 363 12.68 -10.96 -5.41
C LEU A 363 12.83 -11.17 -6.92
N LEU A 364 11.74 -11.52 -7.61
CA LEU A 364 11.68 -11.64 -9.07
C LEU A 364 11.00 -10.43 -9.73
N ASP A 365 10.59 -9.41 -8.98
CA ASP A 365 9.83 -8.29 -9.54
C ASP A 365 10.72 -7.23 -10.19
N ASN A 366 11.12 -7.53 -11.42
CA ASN A 366 11.88 -6.59 -12.25
C ASN A 366 11.03 -5.86 -13.30
N GLY A 367 9.72 -5.78 -13.06
CA GLY A 367 8.80 -4.98 -13.88
C GLY A 367 9.15 -3.49 -13.85
N GLN A 368 8.92 -2.79 -14.97
CA GLN A 368 9.30 -1.38 -15.12
C GLN A 368 8.52 -0.42 -14.21
N GLY A 369 7.28 -0.79 -13.85
CA GLY A 369 6.38 0.06 -13.09
C GLY A 369 6.09 1.40 -13.75
N ASP A 370 6.24 2.48 -12.98
CA ASP A 370 6.12 3.85 -13.48
C ASP A 370 7.33 4.20 -14.36
N THR A 371 7.08 4.56 -15.62
CA THR A 371 8.13 4.84 -16.62
C THR A 371 8.45 6.33 -16.75
N SER A 372 7.88 7.19 -15.91
CA SER A 372 8.23 8.61 -15.87
C SER A 372 9.71 8.81 -15.48
N CYS A 373 10.30 9.91 -15.91
CA CYS A 373 11.72 10.17 -15.62
C CYS A 373 11.96 10.29 -14.11
N GLN A 374 11.01 10.87 -13.37
CA GLN A 374 11.09 11.02 -11.92
C GLN A 374 11.10 9.66 -11.22
N ALA A 375 10.22 8.74 -11.61
CA ALA A 375 10.24 7.37 -11.09
C ALA A 375 11.53 6.62 -11.46
N ALA A 376 12.06 6.83 -12.67
CA ALA A 376 13.33 6.22 -13.08
C ALA A 376 14.54 6.68 -12.24
N THR A 377 14.48 7.86 -11.59
CA THR A 377 15.53 8.28 -10.64
C THR A 377 15.55 7.51 -9.33
N GLN A 378 14.48 6.75 -9.06
CA GLN A 378 14.34 5.89 -7.87
C GLN A 378 14.86 4.47 -8.10
N GLY A 379 15.05 4.07 -9.37
CA GLY A 379 15.42 2.71 -9.79
C GLY A 379 14.81 2.33 -11.14
N ALA A 380 15.37 1.32 -11.80
CA ALA A 380 14.92 0.85 -13.12
C ALA A 380 13.68 -0.04 -13.04
N ASN A 381 13.47 -0.74 -11.93
CA ASN A 381 12.34 -1.66 -11.75
C ASN A 381 11.77 -1.62 -10.33
N HIS A 382 10.67 -2.35 -10.10
CA HIS A 382 9.99 -2.39 -8.79
C HIS A 382 10.89 -2.79 -7.64
N LEU A 383 11.62 -3.92 -7.76
CA LEU A 383 12.49 -4.40 -6.69
C LEU A 383 13.64 -3.42 -6.41
N GLU A 384 14.28 -2.89 -7.46
CA GLU A 384 15.36 -1.92 -7.31
C GLU A 384 14.87 -0.66 -6.59
N ARG A 385 13.71 -0.10 -6.99
CA ARG A 385 13.10 1.06 -6.32
C ARG A 385 12.78 0.79 -4.85
N GLY A 386 12.23 -0.39 -4.56
CA GLY A 386 11.90 -0.79 -3.19
C GLY A 386 13.14 -1.00 -2.32
N CYS A 387 14.21 -1.56 -2.87
CA CYS A 387 15.49 -1.67 -2.17
C CYS A 387 16.10 -0.27 -1.94
N ASP A 388 16.02 0.62 -2.93
CA ASP A 388 16.64 1.94 -2.87
C ASP A 388 15.95 2.90 -1.90
N ILE A 389 14.63 2.80 -1.72
CA ILE A 389 13.97 3.57 -0.65
C ILE A 389 14.40 3.07 0.73
N VAL A 390 14.58 1.76 0.92
CA VAL A 390 15.08 1.17 2.17
C VAL A 390 16.50 1.63 2.46
N THR A 391 17.40 1.61 1.47
CA THR A 391 18.77 2.11 1.66
C THR A 391 18.79 3.61 1.93
N THR A 392 17.98 4.40 1.22
CA THR A 392 17.85 5.85 1.46
C THR A 392 17.41 6.13 2.89
N LEU A 393 16.38 5.42 3.38
CA LEU A 393 15.94 5.57 4.78
C LEU A 393 17.00 5.15 5.78
N GLY A 394 17.81 4.13 5.44
CA GLY A 394 18.95 3.65 6.21
C GLY A 394 20.10 4.66 6.31
N ASP A 395 20.35 5.41 5.24
CA ASP A 395 21.43 6.39 5.17
C ASP A 395 21.05 7.76 5.78
N MET A 396 19.76 8.01 6.02
CA MET A 396 19.28 9.19 6.72
C MET A 396 19.65 9.20 8.22
N ALA A 397 19.66 10.39 8.82
CA ALA A 397 19.89 10.56 10.25
C ALA A 397 18.93 9.67 11.10
N GLY A 398 19.51 8.95 12.06
CA GLY A 398 18.79 7.97 12.88
C GLY A 398 18.71 6.55 12.29
N GLY A 399 19.24 6.32 11.08
CA GLY A 399 19.29 5.00 10.46
C GLY A 399 17.93 4.53 9.94
N PHE A 400 17.84 3.25 9.56
CA PHE A 400 16.57 2.68 9.12
C PHE A 400 15.58 2.63 10.31
N PRO A 401 14.35 3.15 10.19
CA PRO A 401 13.44 3.23 11.33
C PRO A 401 13.13 1.84 11.91
N SER A 402 13.15 1.70 13.24
CA SER A 402 12.96 0.42 13.92
C SER A 402 11.55 -0.17 13.80
N ASN A 403 10.58 0.66 13.41
CA ASN A 403 9.20 0.31 13.12
C ASN A 403 8.94 0.11 11.62
N HIS A 404 9.95 0.30 10.77
CA HIS A 404 9.91 -0.08 9.37
C HIS A 404 10.46 -1.50 9.22
N THR A 405 10.01 -2.24 8.20
CA THR A 405 10.53 -3.57 7.91
C THR A 405 10.71 -3.76 6.40
N LEU A 406 11.70 -4.55 6.01
CA LEU A 406 11.82 -5.09 4.66
C LEU A 406 11.44 -6.57 4.67
N ASN A 407 10.46 -6.94 3.86
CA ASN A 407 10.03 -8.32 3.65
C ASN A 407 10.32 -8.69 2.18
N LEU A 408 11.33 -9.51 1.94
CA LEU A 408 11.68 -9.98 0.60
C LEU A 408 11.01 -11.33 0.34
N MET A 409 10.36 -11.54 -0.81
CA MET A 409 9.63 -12.78 -1.10
C MET A 409 10.35 -13.60 -2.18
N PRO A 410 11.00 -14.71 -1.80
CA PRO A 410 11.60 -15.65 -2.73
C PRO A 410 10.58 -16.19 -3.73
N ASN A 411 11.00 -16.26 -5.00
CA ASN A 411 10.24 -16.81 -6.12
C ASN A 411 8.87 -16.15 -6.34
N VAL A 412 8.76 -14.86 -6.04
CA VAL A 412 7.57 -14.03 -6.29
C VAL A 412 7.98 -12.81 -7.10
N SER A 413 7.22 -12.50 -8.15
CA SER A 413 7.38 -11.29 -8.96
C SER A 413 6.24 -10.28 -8.71
N HIS A 414 5.71 -9.64 -9.75
CA HIS A 414 4.67 -8.62 -9.65
C HIS A 414 3.25 -9.22 -9.52
N GLN A 415 3.10 -10.24 -8.67
CA GLN A 415 1.87 -11.02 -8.54
C GLN A 415 1.10 -10.66 -7.27
N ASP A 416 -0.13 -10.18 -7.43
CA ASP A 416 -0.93 -9.61 -6.34
C ASP A 416 -1.22 -10.62 -5.22
N TYR A 417 -1.81 -11.77 -5.57
CA TYR A 417 -2.16 -12.78 -4.58
C TYR A 417 -0.96 -13.46 -3.95
N GLU A 418 0.07 -13.81 -4.73
CA GLU A 418 1.31 -14.39 -4.18
C GLU A 418 1.91 -13.47 -3.11
N MET A 419 1.99 -12.16 -3.41
CA MET A 419 2.52 -11.17 -2.49
C MET A 419 1.69 -11.07 -1.20
N MET A 420 0.36 -11.14 -1.27
CA MET A 420 -0.53 -11.07 -0.10
C MET A 420 -0.54 -12.38 0.71
N SER A 421 -0.46 -13.53 0.03
CA SER A 421 -0.60 -14.87 0.60
C SER A 421 0.73 -15.45 1.10
N TYR A 422 1.85 -14.77 0.85
CA TYR A 422 3.16 -15.19 1.36
C TYR A 422 3.22 -15.13 2.88
N ASN A 423 3.90 -16.08 3.54
CA ASN A 423 3.87 -16.24 5.00
C ASN A 423 4.18 -14.96 5.78
N ILE A 424 5.20 -14.19 5.39
CA ILE A 424 5.51 -12.93 6.05
C ILE A 424 4.43 -11.87 5.83
N SER A 425 3.77 -11.85 4.67
CA SER A 425 2.63 -10.94 4.43
C SER A 425 1.43 -11.33 5.27
N LEU A 426 1.10 -12.62 5.35
CA LEU A 426 0.02 -13.10 6.22
C LEU A 426 0.23 -12.65 7.66
N TYR A 427 1.46 -12.81 8.17
CA TYR A 427 1.83 -12.31 9.49
C TYR A 427 1.61 -10.79 9.62
N ARG A 428 2.13 -9.97 8.70
CA ARG A 428 2.01 -8.49 8.77
C ARG A 428 0.58 -7.99 8.61
N LEU A 429 -0.20 -8.63 7.75
CA LEU A 429 -1.57 -8.25 7.43
C LEU A 429 -2.51 -8.60 8.58
N PHE A 430 -2.32 -9.75 9.23
CA PHE A 430 -3.31 -10.31 10.14
C PHE A 430 -2.80 -10.49 11.56
N ALA A 431 -1.63 -11.11 11.77
CA ALA A 431 -1.18 -11.54 13.10
C ALA A 431 -0.34 -10.51 13.89
N ASP A 432 0.47 -9.67 13.22
CA ASP A 432 1.41 -8.74 13.86
C ASP A 432 0.72 -7.66 14.71
N GLY A 433 0.76 -7.84 16.02
CA GLY A 433 0.08 -6.99 16.99
C GLY A 433 -1.43 -7.19 17.05
N LEU A 434 -1.92 -8.40 16.75
CA LEU A 434 -3.35 -8.76 16.84
C LEU A 434 -3.91 -8.49 18.25
N ASP A 435 -3.15 -8.84 19.29
CA ASP A 435 -3.56 -8.73 20.70
C ASP A 435 -2.85 -7.60 21.47
N THR A 436 -2.09 -6.75 20.79
CA THR A 436 -1.35 -5.66 21.43
C THR A 436 -1.77 -4.31 20.88
N GLN A 437 -2.10 -3.38 21.76
CA GLN A 437 -2.42 -2.01 21.40
C GLN A 437 -1.38 -1.04 21.98
N GLU A 438 -0.80 -0.20 21.13
CA GLU A 438 0.15 0.83 21.55
C GLU A 438 -0.61 2.07 22.02
N GLY A 439 -0.62 2.29 23.34
CA GLY A 439 -0.83 3.61 23.97
C GLY A 439 -2.11 4.40 23.62
N TYR A 440 -3.19 3.75 23.19
CA TYR A 440 -4.45 4.45 22.86
C TYR A 440 -5.58 4.12 23.82
N THR A 441 -5.86 5.03 24.74
CA THR A 441 -7.15 5.14 25.41
C THR A 441 -7.98 6.18 24.66
N ALA A 442 -9.07 5.77 24.00
CA ALA A 442 -10.00 6.71 23.38
C ALA A 442 -10.48 7.72 24.43
N ALA A 443 -10.38 9.02 24.15
CA ALA A 443 -11.06 10.01 24.95
C ALA A 443 -12.57 9.80 24.76
N ALA A 444 -13.28 9.43 25.83
CA ALA A 444 -14.73 9.32 25.83
C ALA A 444 -15.33 10.63 25.28
N LYS A 445 -16.13 10.56 24.22
CA LYS A 445 -16.87 11.72 23.72
C LYS A 445 -17.81 12.18 24.83
N GLY A 446 -17.49 13.32 25.45
CA GLY A 446 -18.36 13.98 26.40
C GLY A 446 -19.72 14.26 25.78
N ALA A 447 -20.77 13.88 26.51
CA ALA A 447 -22.16 14.16 26.19
C ALA A 447 -22.36 15.64 25.81
N GLY A 448 -23.18 15.86 24.79
CA GLY A 448 -23.25 17.12 24.06
C GLY A 448 -23.62 18.37 24.87
N SER A 449 -23.20 19.51 24.34
CA SER A 449 -23.84 20.79 24.63
C SER A 449 -24.51 21.28 23.35
N ARG A 450 -25.85 21.23 23.34
CA ARG A 450 -26.68 22.03 22.43
C ARG A 450 -26.48 23.49 22.81
N SER A 451 -25.86 24.31 21.95
CA SER A 451 -25.94 25.76 22.11
C SER A 451 -27.23 26.27 21.47
N THR A 452 -28.26 26.48 22.30
CA THR A 452 -29.34 27.41 21.97
C THR A 452 -28.79 28.83 22.04
N GLY A 453 -29.03 29.62 20.98
CA GLY A 453 -28.65 31.02 20.95
C GLY A 453 -29.47 31.89 21.90
N ALA A 454 -28.82 32.87 22.50
CA ALA A 454 -29.43 34.13 22.92
C ALA A 454 -28.33 35.20 22.97
N GLY A 455 -28.59 36.34 22.33
CA GLY A 455 -27.63 37.43 22.18
C GLY A 455 -27.39 38.22 23.46
N GLY A 456 -26.25 38.91 23.49
CA GLY A 456 -25.91 39.90 24.50
C GLY A 456 -24.64 40.64 24.08
N LYS A 457 -24.79 41.92 23.74
CA LYS A 457 -23.71 42.86 23.41
C LYS A 457 -22.82 43.12 24.62
N GLY A 458 -21.52 43.36 24.37
CA GLY A 458 -20.75 44.32 25.15
C GLY A 458 -19.30 43.94 25.43
N GLY A 459 -18.38 44.89 25.15
CA GLY A 459 -17.22 45.10 26.00
C GLY A 459 -15.87 44.62 25.47
N SER A 460 -15.01 45.59 25.15
CA SER A 460 -13.62 45.49 24.76
C SER A 460 -12.65 45.05 25.86
N SER A 461 -11.46 44.61 25.41
CA SER A 461 -10.11 44.92 25.90
C SER A 461 -9.25 43.82 26.54
N SER A 462 -8.12 43.59 25.86
CA SER A 462 -6.72 43.49 26.32
C SER A 462 -6.18 42.33 27.17
N ALA A 463 -5.03 41.87 26.67
CA ALA A 463 -3.76 41.58 27.36
C ALA A 463 -3.39 40.12 27.62
N ALA A 464 -2.15 39.85 27.22
CA ALA A 464 -1.40 38.61 27.30
C ALA A 464 -0.94 38.29 28.73
N ALA A 465 -0.72 37.00 29.00
CA ALA A 465 0.27 36.57 29.99
C ALA A 465 0.75 35.15 29.67
N ALA A 466 2.06 35.04 29.49
CA ALA A 466 2.82 33.80 29.48
C ALA A 466 2.92 33.25 30.92
N ALA A 467 2.76 31.94 31.09
CA ALA A 467 3.04 31.26 32.34
C ALA A 467 4.23 30.32 32.14
N ARG A 468 5.32 30.63 32.85
CA ARG A 468 6.47 29.78 33.11
C ARG A 468 6.05 28.73 34.15
N MET A 469 6.46 27.47 33.97
CA MET A 469 6.37 26.44 35.01
C MET A 469 7.72 26.27 35.69
N ASP A 470 7.68 26.37 37.01
CA ASP A 470 8.77 26.16 37.94
C ASP A 470 9.22 24.70 37.97
N VAL A 471 10.54 24.53 38.03
CA VAL A 471 11.24 23.27 38.28
C VAL A 471 11.60 23.23 39.76
N ALA A 472 11.11 22.23 40.49
CA ALA A 472 11.54 21.93 41.84
C ALA A 472 12.00 20.47 41.95
N SER A 473 13.33 20.34 42.05
CA SER A 473 14.10 19.39 42.88
C SER A 473 13.71 17.91 42.95
N LEU A 474 14.65 17.05 42.57
CA LEU A 474 15.21 16.05 43.49
C LEU A 474 16.66 15.71 43.09
N GLN A 475 17.59 15.97 44.01
CA GLN A 475 18.98 15.52 43.94
C GLN A 475 19.17 14.28 44.83
N ALA A 476 20.23 13.53 44.47
CA ALA A 476 21.09 12.67 45.28
C ALA A 476 20.90 11.15 45.17
N GLY A 477 21.99 10.50 44.74
CA GLY A 477 22.17 9.05 44.83
C GLY A 477 23.24 8.47 43.90
N LEU A 478 24.46 9.01 43.93
CA LEU A 478 25.65 8.38 43.31
C LEU A 478 26.17 7.28 44.25
N ALA A 479 26.28 6.05 43.75
CA ALA A 479 27.16 5.03 44.31
C ALA A 479 27.81 4.23 43.17
N LEU A 480 29.13 4.37 43.08
CA LEU A 480 30.00 3.54 42.26
C LEU A 480 30.07 2.11 42.83
N GLY A 481 30.08 1.12 41.94
CA GLY A 481 30.46 -0.26 42.25
C GLY A 481 30.92 -0.96 40.98
N ALA A 482 32.23 -0.97 40.76
CA ALA A 482 32.87 -1.76 39.70
C ALA A 482 32.84 -3.25 40.05
N GLY A 483 32.60 -4.10 39.06
CA GLY A 483 32.68 -5.56 39.18
C GLY A 483 32.71 -6.23 37.82
N LEU A 484 33.91 -6.56 37.35
CA LEU A 484 34.15 -7.47 36.23
C LEU A 484 33.51 -8.84 36.49
N ALA A 485 32.90 -9.44 35.47
CA ALA A 485 33.01 -10.89 35.23
C ALA A 485 32.65 -11.20 33.78
N ALA A 486 33.65 -11.69 33.04
CA ALA A 486 33.49 -12.33 31.75
C ALA A 486 32.86 -13.72 31.92
N VAL A 487 31.95 -14.09 31.02
CA VAL A 487 31.70 -15.49 30.68
C VAL A 487 31.65 -15.60 29.17
N ALA A 488 32.63 -16.32 28.64
CA ALA A 488 32.71 -16.78 27.26
C ALA A 488 32.16 -18.21 27.15
N GLY A 489 31.65 -18.54 25.98
CA GLY A 489 31.43 -19.91 25.48
C GLY A 489 29.98 -20.42 25.60
N VAL A 490 29.40 -21.17 24.67
CA VAL A 490 29.96 -21.95 23.56
C VAL A 490 28.86 -22.20 22.51
N LEU A 491 29.26 -22.16 21.24
CA LEU A 491 28.62 -22.71 20.03
C LEU A 491 28.42 -24.23 20.15
N THR A 492 27.24 -24.78 19.82
CA THR A 492 27.16 -25.98 18.95
C THR A 492 25.77 -26.21 18.39
N ALA A 493 25.75 -26.68 17.15
CA ALA A 493 24.62 -26.93 16.27
C ALA A 493 23.79 -28.16 16.65
N LEU A 494 22.52 -28.14 16.24
CA LEU A 494 21.88 -29.14 15.36
C LEU A 494 20.69 -28.52 14.64
#